data_AF-A0A8S2TAP4-F1
#
_entry.id   AF-A0A8S2TAP4-F1
#
_cell.length_a   1.000
_cell.length_b   1.000
_cell.length_c   1.000
_cell.angle_alpha   90.00
_cell.angle_beta   90.00
_cell.angle_gamma   90.00
#
_symmetry.space_group_name_H-M   'P 1'
#
loop_
_entity.id
_entity.type
_entity.pdbx_description
1 polymer ?
#
loop_
_entity_poly.entity_id
_entity_poly.type
_entity_poly.pdbx_seq_one_letter_code
_entity_poly.pdbx_strand_id
1 'polypeptide(L)' 'IVTDGATETALNVFQSRNWYPNNISTCHSIETRVFTYMIGRELGDPKHIRWMSCANKGYFAHVSTLEDIQENVE' A
#
# COMPACT_ATOMS: atom_id res chain seq x y z
N ILE A 1 -2.20 -5.40 2.97
CA ILE A 1 -1.75 -4.87 4.28
C ILE A 1 -2.94 -4.18 4.90
N VAL A 2 -3.26 -4.51 6.15
CA VAL A 2 -4.28 -3.83 6.94
C VAL A 2 -3.57 -3.33 8.19
N THR A 3 -3.63 -2.02 8.46
CA THR A 3 -2.88 -1.38 9.56
C THR A 3 -3.55 -0.09 10.01
N ASP A 4 -3.25 0.40 11.20
CA ASP A 4 -3.69 1.72 11.70
C ASP A 4 -2.72 2.86 11.39
N GLY A 5 -1.50 2.53 10.95
CA GLY A 5 -0.46 3.49 10.60
C GLY A 5 0.82 2.83 10.10
N ALA A 6 1.77 3.65 9.65
CA ALA A 6 3.14 3.21 9.36
C ALA A 6 4.14 4.36 9.58
N THR A 7 5.16 4.13 10.40
CA THR A 7 6.23 5.10 10.67
C THR A 7 7.29 5.15 9.56
N GLU A 8 7.40 4.11 8.74
CA GLU A 8 8.35 4.01 7.64
C GLU A 8 7.78 3.21 6.46
N THR A 9 8.49 3.29 5.32
CA THR A 9 8.19 2.45 4.15
C THR A 9 9.01 1.16 4.18
N ALA A 10 8.41 0.03 3.80
CA ALA A 10 9.11 -1.24 3.68
C ALA A 10 9.93 -1.37 2.37
N LEU A 11 10.60 -0.28 1.96
CA LEU A 11 11.30 -0.17 0.66
C LEU A 11 12.26 -1.33 0.40
N ASN A 12 13.13 -1.65 1.38
CA ASN A 12 14.12 -2.72 1.25
C ASN A 12 13.48 -4.09 1.00
N VAL A 13 12.29 -4.33 1.56
CA VAL A 13 11.55 -5.57 1.36
C VAL A 13 11.00 -5.63 -0.07
N PHE A 14 10.38 -4.55 -0.56
CA PHE A 14 9.86 -4.52 -1.93
C PHE A 14 10.96 -4.62 -2.98
N GLN A 15 12.10 -3.95 -2.77
CA GLN A 15 13.25 -4.03 -3.65
C GLN A 15 13.86 -5.43 -3.73
N SER A 16 13.94 -6.14 -2.61
CA SER A 16 14.56 -7.47 -2.58
C SER A 16 13.63 -8.60 -2.98
N ARG A 17 12.30 -8.42 -2.85
CA ARG A 17 11.32 -9.50 -3.03
C ARG A 17 10.32 -9.29 -4.16
N ASN A 18 10.04 -8.06 -4.57
CA ASN A 18 8.97 -7.76 -5.51
C ASN A 18 9.43 -7.00 -6.76
N TRP A 19 10.52 -6.23 -6.68
CA TRP A 19 11.01 -5.41 -7.79
C TRP A 19 12.19 -6.08 -8.47
N TYR A 20 12.04 -6.47 -9.74
CA TYR A 20 13.13 -7.09 -10.49
C TYR A 20 14.13 -6.05 -11.02
N PRO A 21 15.44 -6.26 -10.83
CA PRO A 21 16.49 -5.27 -11.12
C PRO A 21 16.68 -4.94 -12.62
N ASN A 22 16.17 -5.78 -13.53
CA ASN A 22 16.52 -5.70 -14.96
C ASN A 22 15.64 -4.73 -15.77
N ASN A 23 14.69 -4.04 -15.13
CA ASN A 23 13.72 -3.15 -15.79
C ASN A 23 13.39 -1.95 -14.88
N ILE A 24 14.42 -1.28 -14.40
CA ILE A 24 14.37 -0.20 -13.38
C ILE A 24 13.46 0.98 -13.77
N SER A 25 13.05 1.09 -15.04
CA SER A 25 12.30 2.21 -15.60
C SER A 25 10.86 1.89 -15.97
N THR A 26 10.38 0.65 -15.77
CA THR A 26 8.99 0.33 -16.07
C THR A 26 8.31 -0.33 -14.89
N CYS A 27 7.16 0.25 -14.48
CA CYS A 27 6.15 -0.37 -13.62
C CYS A 27 5.63 -1.73 -14.18
N HIS A 28 6.25 -2.26 -15.24
CA HIS A 28 5.96 -3.56 -15.84
C HIS A 28 6.56 -4.74 -15.07
N SER A 29 7.59 -4.54 -14.24
CA SER A 29 8.32 -5.66 -13.60
C SER A 29 8.00 -5.88 -12.13
N ILE A 30 6.85 -5.39 -11.66
CA ILE A 30 6.30 -5.70 -10.34
C ILE A 30 5.29 -6.82 -10.51
N GLU A 31 5.58 -7.97 -9.90
CA GLU A 31 4.77 -9.20 -10.02
C GLU A 31 3.63 -9.24 -9.00
N THR A 32 3.92 -8.89 -7.74
CA THR A 32 2.94 -8.91 -6.66
C THR A 32 2.30 -7.54 -6.48
N ARG A 33 0.96 -7.49 -6.51
CA ARG A 33 0.19 -6.27 -6.19
C ARG A 33 0.02 -6.10 -4.69
N VAL A 34 0.21 -4.88 -4.18
CA VAL A 34 0.07 -4.58 -2.74
C VAL A 34 -1.09 -3.65 -2.50
N PHE A 35 -2.16 -4.18 -1.92
CA PHE A 35 -3.31 -3.39 -1.47
C PHE A 35 -3.11 -3.01 -0.01
N THR A 36 -3.38 -1.75 0.32
CA THR A 36 -3.19 -1.23 1.67
C THR A 36 -4.47 -0.61 2.18
N TYR A 37 -4.91 -1.05 3.36
CA TYR A 37 -6.11 -0.57 4.04
C TYR A 37 -5.67 0.03 5.37
N MET A 38 -5.82 1.34 5.50
CA MET A 38 -5.60 2.01 6.77
C MET A 38 -6.91 1.97 7.56
N ILE A 39 -6.88 1.58 8.83
CA ILE A 39 -8.07 1.52 9.70
C ILE A 39 -7.91 2.47 10.87
N GLY A 40 -8.95 3.23 11.17
CA GLY A 40 -9.00 4.04 12.38
C GLY A 40 -9.27 5.51 12.09
N ARG A 41 -9.70 6.22 13.14
CA ARG A 41 -10.09 7.63 13.08
C ARG A 41 -8.90 8.58 13.29
N GLU A 42 -7.81 8.09 13.87
CA GLU A 42 -6.63 8.91 14.11
C GLU A 42 -5.78 9.01 12.84
N LEU A 43 -5.46 10.24 12.46
CA LEU A 43 -4.70 10.57 11.26
C LEU A 43 -3.20 10.33 11.47
N GLY A 44 -2.80 9.06 11.56
CA GLY A 44 -1.43 8.70 11.21
C GLY A 44 -1.14 9.16 9.77
N ASP A 45 0.05 9.69 9.48
CA ASP A 45 0.37 10.16 8.12
C ASP A 45 0.25 8.99 7.12
N PRO A 46 -0.71 9.00 6.19
CA PRO A 46 -0.94 7.87 5.30
C PRO A 46 0.13 7.76 4.22
N LYS A 47 1.06 8.72 4.13
CA LYS A 47 2.08 8.78 3.06
C LYS A 47 2.83 7.48 2.90
N HIS A 48 3.28 6.86 3.99
CA HIS A 48 4.04 5.62 3.90
C HIS A 48 3.18 4.46 3.40
N ILE A 49 1.98 4.30 3.97
CA ILE A 49 1.05 3.23 3.57
C ILE A 49 0.63 3.39 2.12
N ARG A 50 0.21 4.60 1.74
CA ARG A 50 -0.17 4.93 0.37
C ARG A 50 0.98 4.69 -0.60
N TRP A 51 2.20 5.12 -0.26
CA TRP A 51 3.38 4.88 -1.08
C TRP A 51 3.61 3.38 -1.32
N MET A 52 3.45 2.54 -0.29
CA MET A 52 3.61 1.09 -0.42
C MET A 52 2.63 0.48 -1.43
N SER A 53 1.37 0.93 -1.49
CA SER A 53 0.44 0.46 -2.53
C SER A 53 0.77 0.99 -3.92
N CYS A 54 1.04 2.30 -4.04
CA CYS A 54 1.32 2.94 -5.32
C CYS A 54 2.56 2.36 -5.99
N ALA A 55 3.64 2.16 -5.23
CA ALA A 55 4.90 1.62 -5.74
C ALA A 55 4.81 0.12 -6.09
N ASN A 56 3.69 -0.54 -5.79
CA ASN A 56 3.50 -1.98 -6.02
C ASN A 56 2.19 -2.28 -6.76
N LYS A 57 1.73 -1.40 -7.66
CA LYS A 57 0.56 -1.63 -8.55
C LYS A 57 -0.72 -2.05 -7.82
N GLY A 58 -0.93 -1.56 -6.60
CA GLY A 58 -2.14 -1.83 -5.85
C GLY A 58 -2.95 -0.57 -5.59
N TYR A 59 -3.82 -0.65 -4.59
CA TYR A 59 -4.72 0.41 -4.19
C TYR A 59 -4.60 0.72 -2.69
N PHE A 60 -4.87 1.97 -2.33
CA PHE A 60 -4.94 2.43 -0.96
C PHE A 60 -6.37 2.84 -0.63
N ALA A 61 -6.91 2.27 0.45
CA ALA A 61 -8.18 2.69 1.03
C ALA A 61 -7.96 3.08 2.50
N HIS A 62 -8.68 4.10 2.95
CA HIS A 62 -8.77 4.46 4.37
C HIS A 62 -10.18 4.15 4.85
N VAL A 63 -10.28 3.27 5.83
CA VAL A 63 -11.51 2.83 6.47
C VAL A 63 -11.57 3.49 7.84
N SER A 64 -12.31 4.59 7.93
CA SER A 64 -12.40 5.41 9.15
C SER A 64 -13.62 5.06 9.99
N THR A 65 -14.68 4.55 9.36
CA THR A 65 -15.93 4.14 9.98
C THR A 65 -16.42 2.78 9.47
N LEU A 66 -17.37 2.16 10.19
CA LEU A 66 -18.01 0.91 9.78
C LEU A 66 -18.81 1.03 8.47
N GLU A 67 -19.25 2.25 8.13
CA GLU A 67 -19.99 2.55 6.91
C GLU A 67 -19.06 2.51 5.68
N ASP A 68 -17.80 2.95 5.81
CA ASP A 68 -16.78 2.90 4.74
C ASP A 68 -16.46 1.46 4.28
N ILE A 69 -16.80 0.43 5.08
CA ILE A 69 -16.51 -0.98 4.77
C ILE A 69 -17.43 -1.47 3.64
N GLN A 70 -18.65 -0.94 3.53
CA GLN A 70 -19.61 -1.38 2.50
C GLN A 70 -19.25 -0.89 1.10
N GLU A 71 -18.49 0.20 0.96
CA GLU A 71 -18.08 0.76 -0.35
C GLU A 71 -16.74 0.21 -0.89
N ASN A 72 -15.88 -0.37 -0.04
CA ASN A 72 -14.52 -0.77 -0.43
C ASN A 72 -14.37 -2.26 -0.80
N VAL A 73 -15.49 -2.99 -0.91
CA VAL A 73 -15.55 -4.43 -1.26
C VAL A 73 -16.44 -4.62 -2.50
N GLU A 74 -15.95 -4.19 -3.66
CA GLU A 74 -16.44 -4.63 -4.98
C GLU A 74 -15.28 -5.14 -5.84
#